data_AF-A0A529VQ18-F1
#
_entry.id   AF-A0A529VQ18-F1
#
_cell.length_a   1.000
_cell.length_b   1.000
_cell.length_c   1.000
_cell.angle_alpha   90.00
_cell.angle_beta   90.00
_cell.angle_gamma   90.00
#
_symmetry.space_group_name_H-M   'P 1'
#
loop_
_entity.id
_entity.type
_entity.pdbx_description
1 polymer ?
#
loop_
_entity_poly.entity_id
_entity_poly.type
_entity_poly.pdbx_seq_one_letter_code
_entity_poly.pdbx_strand_id
1 'polypeptide(L)'
;SDLDFASKAAISEIAARVAVSEPTVTRFCRNLGCEGLRDFKFYLAQAIAIGGQYLSPEPLSRDAREQRIASAITEAAIAAIQR
;
A
#
# COMPACT_ATOMS: atom_id res chain seq x y z
N SER A 1 6.85 6.18 5.91
CA SER A 1 6.61 4.85 6.51
C SER A 1 7.56 3.84 5.88
N ASP A 2 7.72 2.64 6.46
CA ASP A 2 8.62 1.61 5.91
C ASP A 2 8.27 1.20 4.47
N LEU A 3 6.99 1.29 4.08
CA LEU A 3 6.52 1.03 2.71
C LEU A 3 7.09 2.03 1.69
N ASP A 4 7.06 3.33 2.02
CA ASP A 4 7.60 4.38 1.15
C ASP A 4 9.12 4.20 0.96
N PHE A 5 9.83 3.90 2.05
CA PHE A 5 11.26 3.57 2.01
C PHE A 5 11.53 2.36 1.11
N ALA A 6 10.85 1.23 1.36
CA ALA A 6 11.05 0.00 0.59
C ALA A 6 10.75 0.16 -0.91
N SER A 7 9.79 1.03 -1.27
CA SER A 7 9.45 1.31 -2.66
C SER A 7 10.57 2.03 -3.44
N LYS A 8 11.41 2.82 -2.76
CA LYS A 8 12.42 3.68 -3.38
C LYS A 8 13.85 3.16 -3.20
N ALA A 9 14.17 2.63 -2.02
CA ALA A 9 15.53 2.27 -1.60
C ALA A 9 16.19 1.17 -2.46
N ALA A 10 17.48 1.29 -2.75
CA ALA A 10 18.26 0.25 -3.41
C ALA A 10 18.31 -1.05 -2.59
N ILE A 11 18.64 -2.18 -3.24
CA ILE A 11 18.69 -3.49 -2.55
C ILE A 11 19.68 -3.50 -1.38
N SER A 12 20.81 -2.82 -1.54
CA SER A 12 21.85 -2.67 -0.52
C SER A 12 21.34 -1.91 0.71
N GLU A 13 20.54 -0.86 0.50
CA GLU A 13 19.94 -0.07 1.58
C GLU A 13 18.89 -0.88 2.34
N ILE A 14 18.05 -1.64 1.62
CA ILE A 14 17.06 -2.54 2.24
C ILE A 14 17.77 -3.61 3.06
N ALA A 15 18.79 -4.26 2.46
CA ALA A 15 19.56 -5.31 3.09
C ALA A 15 20.27 -4.81 4.36
N ALA A 16 20.89 -3.63 4.31
CA ALA A 16 21.55 -3.01 5.46
C ALA A 16 20.56 -2.67 6.58
N ARG A 17 19.40 -2.08 6.24
CA ARG A 17 18.39 -1.66 7.24
C ARG A 17 17.85 -2.83 8.05
N VAL A 18 17.72 -4.01 7.45
CA VAL A 18 17.22 -5.22 8.12
C VAL A 18 18.30 -6.24 8.46
N ALA A 19 19.58 -5.86 8.33
CA ALA A 19 20.75 -6.68 8.66
C ALA A 19 20.81 -8.05 7.96
N VAL A 20 20.52 -8.09 6.66
CA VAL A 20 20.61 -9.30 5.82
C VAL A 20 21.50 -9.05 4.60
N SER A 21 21.80 -10.11 3.85
CA SER A 21 22.51 -10.00 2.57
C SER A 21 21.56 -9.66 1.41
N GLU A 22 22.05 -9.00 0.35
CA GLU A 22 21.25 -8.70 -0.86
C GLU A 22 20.60 -9.94 -1.51
N PRO A 23 21.25 -11.12 -1.58
CA PRO A 23 20.59 -12.34 -2.06
C PRO A 23 19.38 -12.76 -1.22
N THR A 24 19.36 -12.43 0.08
CA THR A 24 18.22 -12.71 0.96
C THR A 24 17.01 -11.87 0.58
N VAL A 25 17.22 -10.58 0.27
CA VAL A 25 16.17 -9.69 -0.25
C VAL A 25 15.65 -10.21 -1.60
N THR A 26 16.54 -10.64 -2.49
CA THR A 26 16.14 -11.21 -3.79
C THR A 26 15.32 -12.48 -3.63
N ARG A 27 15.72 -13.40 -2.74
CA ARG A 27 14.95 -14.62 -2.45
C ARG A 27 13.57 -14.32 -1.86
N PHE A 28 13.49 -13.35 -0.96
CA PHE A 28 12.21 -12.89 -0.42
C PHE A 28 11.25 -12.43 -1.54
N CYS A 29 11.72 -11.60 -2.48
CA CYS A 29 10.90 -11.14 -3.61
C CYS A 29 10.41 -12.32 -4.47
N ARG A 30 11.26 -13.31 -4.72
CA ARG A 30 10.90 -14.52 -5.48
C ARG A 30 9.90 -15.42 -4.76
N ASN A 31 10.02 -15.55 -3.44
CA ASN A 31 9.05 -16.31 -2.64
C ASN A 31 7.65 -15.66 -2.66
N LEU A 32 7.56 -14.36 -2.93
CA LEU A 32 6.30 -13.64 -3.15
C LEU A 32 5.77 -13.76 -4.60
N GLY A 33 6.48 -14.48 -5.48
CA GLY A 33 6.12 -14.65 -6.88
C GLY A 33 6.64 -13.57 -7.83
N CYS A 34 7.47 -12.64 -7.36
CA CYS A 34 8.08 -11.62 -8.22
C CYS A 34 9.41 -12.11 -8.81
N GLU A 35 9.79 -11.65 -10.00
CA GLU A 35 11.07 -12.07 -10.62
C GLU A 35 12.31 -11.58 -9.85
N GLY A 36 12.16 -10.48 -9.12
CA GLY A 36 13.18 -9.86 -8.27
C GLY A 36 12.70 -8.55 -7.65
N LEU A 37 13.64 -7.76 -7.10
CA LEU A 37 13.29 -6.54 -6.36
C LEU A 37 12.58 -5.48 -7.20
N ARG A 38 12.94 -5.33 -8.48
CA ARG A 38 12.31 -4.35 -9.37
C ARG A 38 10.81 -4.64 -9.56
N ASP A 39 10.49 -5.90 -9.81
CA ASP A 39 9.13 -6.38 -10.02
C ASP A 39 8.32 -6.29 -8.71
N PHE A 40 8.92 -6.70 -7.59
CA PHE A 40 8.34 -6.49 -6.26
C PHE A 40 7.99 -5.02 -5.99
N LYS A 41 8.90 -4.09 -6.29
CA LYS A 41 8.66 -2.64 -6.11
C LYS A 41 7.54 -2.12 -6.99
N PHE A 42 7.39 -2.64 -8.21
CA PHE A 42 6.29 -2.27 -9.10
C PHE A 42 4.94 -2.63 -8.48
N TYR A 43 4.78 -3.87 -8.03
CA TYR A 43 3.57 -4.31 -7.34
C TYR A 43 3.34 -3.57 -6.01
N LEU A 44 4.40 -3.31 -5.24
CA LEU A 44 4.31 -2.53 -4.01
C LEU A 44 3.82 -1.10 -4.28
N ALA A 45 4.34 -0.45 -5.31
CA ALA A 45 3.89 0.90 -5.70
C ALA A 45 2.42 0.90 -6.12
N GLN A 46 1.98 -0.09 -6.89
CA GLN A 46 0.57 -0.26 -7.27
C GLN A 46 -0.33 -0.49 -6.04
N ALA A 47 0.10 -1.34 -5.10
CA ALA A 47 -0.62 -1.60 -3.86
C ALA A 47 -0.75 -0.34 -2.99
N ILE A 48 0.30 0.49 -2.92
CA ILE A 48 0.26 1.77 -2.20
C ILE A 48 -0.68 2.76 -2.90
N ALA A 49 -0.65 2.84 -4.24
CA ALA A 49 -1.49 3.76 -5.00
C ALA A 49 -2.99 3.44 -4.88
N ILE A 50 -3.36 2.15 -4.91
CA ILE A 50 -4.75 1.71 -4.83
C ILE A 50 -5.21 1.62 -3.38
N GLY A 51 -4.38 1.04 -2.52
CA GLY A 51 -4.74 0.56 -1.20
C GLY A 51 -4.03 1.25 -0.04
N GLY A 52 -3.18 2.25 -0.28
CA GLY A 52 -2.40 2.93 0.77
C GLY A 52 -3.27 3.48 1.92
N GLN A 53 -4.47 3.93 1.60
CA GLN A 53 -5.48 4.38 2.58
C GLN A 53 -5.96 3.27 3.55
N TYR A 54 -5.79 2.00 3.20
CA TYR A 54 -6.13 0.84 4.04
C TYR A 54 -4.91 0.28 4.79
N LEU A 55 -3.69 0.60 4.34
CA LEU A 55 -2.43 0.12 4.93
C LEU A 55 -2.00 0.92 6.16
N SER A 56 -2.58 2.10 6.37
CA SER A 56 -2.41 2.90 7.58
C SER A 56 -3.76 3.48 7.94
N PRO A 57 -4.64 2.72 8.61
CA PRO A 57 -5.83 3.30 9.17
C PRO A 57 -5.37 4.16 10.34
N GLU A 58 -5.19 5.46 10.12
CA GLU A 58 -5.50 6.36 11.24
C GLU A 58 -6.93 6.02 11.64
N PRO A 59 -7.18 5.64 12.90
CA PRO A 59 -8.54 5.41 13.34
C PRO A 59 -9.30 6.72 13.12
N LEU A 60 -10.19 6.73 12.13
CA LEU A 60 -11.07 7.86 11.88
C LEU A 60 -11.78 8.15 13.20
N SER A 61 -11.83 9.43 13.58
CA SER A 61 -12.72 9.84 14.65
C SER A 61 -14.14 9.36 14.33
N ARG A 62 -14.92 9.08 15.36
CA ARG A 62 -16.32 8.65 15.21
C ARG A 62 -17.07 9.56 14.23
N ASP A 63 -16.86 10.87 14.36
CA ASP A 63 -17.46 11.91 13.52
C ASP A 63 -17.04 11.80 12.05
N ALA A 64 -15.75 11.60 11.77
CA ALA A 64 -15.25 11.44 10.41
C ALA A 64 -15.77 10.15 9.75
N ARG A 65 -15.95 9.08 10.53
CA ARG A 65 -16.54 7.84 10.04
C ARG A 65 -18.03 8.01 9.72
N GLU A 66 -18.78 8.66 10.61
CA GLU A 66 -20.21 8.95 10.41
C GLU A 66 -20.43 9.84 9.18
N GLN A 67 -19.61 10.87 8.98
CA GLN A 67 -19.67 11.74 7.80
C GLN A 67 -19.40 10.99 6.50
N ARG A 68 -18.39 10.11 6.48
CA ARG A 68 -18.05 9.32 5.28
C ARG A 68 -19.14 8.32 4.88
N ILE A 69 -19.82 7.74 5.88
CA ILE A 69 -20.97 6.86 5.64
C ILE A 69 -22.14 7.67 5.07
N ALA A 70 -22.46 8.82 5.70
CA ALA A 70 -23.52 9.69 5.23
C ALA A 70 -23.28 10.17 3.79
N SER A 71 -22.05 10.60 3.47
CA SER A 71 -21.71 11.06 2.11
C SER A 71 -21.85 9.93 1.08
N ALA A 72 -21.31 8.74 1.36
CA ALA A 72 -21.37 7.61 0.45
C ALA A 72 -22.81 7.16 0.13
N ILE A 73 -23.70 7.15 1.15
CA ILE A 73 -25.11 6.83 0.97
C ILE A 73 -25.81 7.89 0.12
N THR A 74 -25.56 9.17 0.41
CA THR A 74 -26.21 10.28 -0.30
C THR A 74 -25.79 10.33 -1.76
N GLU A 75 -24.49 10.16 -2.04
CA GLU A 75 -23.96 10.10 -3.41
C GLU A 75 -24.52 8.91 -4.20
N ALA A 76 -24.56 7.72 -3.58
CA ALA A 76 -25.14 6.53 -4.22
C ALA A 76 -26.64 6.71 -4.52
N ALA A 77 -27.38 7.34 -3.61
CA ALA A 77 -28.81 7.62 -3.81
C ALA A 77 -29.05 8.63 -4.94
N ILE A 78 -28.26 9.71 -5.01
CA ILE A 78 -28.32 10.69 -6.10
C ILE A 78 -28.02 10.02 -7.44
N ALA A 79 -26.95 9.21 -7.50
CA ALA A 79 -26.55 8.50 -8.71
C ALA A 79 -27.62 7.49 -9.18
N ALA A 80 -28.40 6.91 -8.27
CA ALA A 80 -29.48 6.00 -8.59
C ALA A 80 -30.73 6.71 -9.15
N ILE A 81 -31.02 7.93 -8.70
CA ILE A 81 -32.16 8.74 -9.19
C ILE A 81 -31.86 9.38 -10.55
N GLN A 82 -30.59 9.72 -10.81
CA GLN A 82 -30.15 10.35 -12.07
C GLN A 82 -29.92 9.34 -13.21
N ARG A 83 -30.27 8.07 -13.01
CA ARG A 83 -30.12 6.98 -13.99
C ARG A 83 -31.43 6.65 -14.70
#